data_AF-A0A7S2BYB7-F1
#
_entry.id   AF-A0A7S2BYB7-F1
#
_cell.length_a   1.000
_cell.length_b   1.000
_cell.length_c   1.000
_cell.angle_alpha   90.00
_cell.angle_beta   90.00
_cell.angle_gamma   90.00
#
_symmetry.space_group_name_H-M   'P 1'
#
loop_
_entity.id
_entity.type
_entity.pdbx_description
1 polymer ?
#
loop_
_entity_poly.entity_id
_entity_poly.type
_entity_poly.pdbx_seq_one_letter_code
_entity_poly.pdbx_strand_id
1 'polypeptide(L)'
;GRKAQHASPRPSPPSFRSYSHTRFPIGLHTCSALLSHSRIRALRPLVHSGDPVVILAGYPREMRGFLASNPGLSRRFPLRLDFPDYSIDELALIFEKVVERNGYVLDGGCGLAICEALEAFPDTVRRKFNGGLPEALFRVSRDHLSKRLNVVLMDATEAVTIKGEDILAGMQRLRQTMGEETKGRSNQTRQTNVVQRTNGPKPGGGQS
;
A
#
# COMPACT_ATOMS: atom_id res chain seq x y z
N GLY A 1 24.56 -45.50 46.99
CA GLY A 1 23.14 -45.50 46.58
C GLY A 1 22.60 -44.09 46.64
N ARG A 2 22.25 -43.50 45.48
CA ARG A 2 21.63 -42.16 45.41
C ARG A 2 20.12 -42.31 45.34
N LYS A 3 19.42 -41.54 46.19
CA LYS A 3 17.96 -41.51 46.38
C LYS A 3 17.24 -41.12 45.07
N ALA A 4 16.28 -41.92 44.66
CA ALA A 4 15.33 -41.58 43.60
C ALA A 4 14.23 -40.66 44.17
N GLN A 5 14.03 -39.51 43.54
CA GLN A 5 12.97 -38.57 43.87
C GLN A 5 11.68 -38.98 43.14
N HIS A 6 10.58 -39.10 43.89
CA HIS A 6 9.23 -39.32 43.38
C HIS A 6 8.77 -38.12 42.52
N ALA A 7 8.48 -38.35 41.25
CA ALA A 7 7.82 -37.39 40.37
C ALA A 7 6.29 -37.59 40.44
N SER A 8 5.55 -36.54 40.80
CA SER A 8 4.08 -36.50 40.76
C SER A 8 3.55 -36.59 39.31
N PRO A 9 2.39 -37.23 39.07
CA PRO A 9 1.84 -37.36 37.72
C PRO A 9 1.37 -36.02 37.17
N ARG A 10 1.68 -35.75 35.89
CA ARG A 10 1.26 -34.55 35.16
C ARG A 10 -0.27 -34.53 35.02
N PRO A 11 -0.93 -33.36 35.12
CA PRO A 11 -2.34 -33.25 34.85
C PRO A 11 -2.62 -33.52 33.36
N SER A 12 -3.66 -34.30 33.09
CA SER A 12 -4.19 -34.57 31.75
C SER A 12 -4.71 -33.27 31.10
N PRO A 13 -4.53 -33.07 29.78
CA PRO A 13 -5.00 -31.88 29.10
C PRO A 13 -6.54 -31.81 29.10
N PRO A 14 -7.14 -30.61 29.20
CA PRO A 14 -8.59 -30.48 29.18
C PRO A 14 -9.16 -30.96 27.83
N SER A 15 -10.23 -31.74 27.91
CA SER A 15 -10.99 -32.23 26.77
C SER A 15 -11.45 -31.07 25.88
N PHE A 16 -11.02 -31.09 24.61
CA PHE A 16 -11.42 -30.13 23.58
C PHE A 16 -12.93 -30.23 23.34
N ARG A 17 -13.68 -29.24 23.86
CA ARG A 17 -15.07 -29.02 23.46
C ARG A 17 -15.03 -28.43 22.06
N SER A 18 -15.73 -29.06 21.12
CA SER A 18 -15.95 -28.55 19.76
C SER A 18 -16.61 -27.17 19.85
N TYR A 19 -15.84 -26.11 19.60
CA TYR A 19 -16.35 -24.77 19.36
C TYR A 19 -16.38 -24.56 17.85
N SER A 20 -17.61 -24.47 17.32
CA SER A 20 -17.91 -24.15 15.94
C SER A 20 -17.20 -22.88 15.48
N HIS A 21 -16.49 -22.99 14.36
CA HIS A 21 -15.78 -21.93 13.65
C HIS A 21 -16.48 -20.56 13.70
N THR A 22 -15.89 -19.63 14.45
CA THR A 22 -15.90 -18.22 14.08
C THR A 22 -14.45 -17.81 13.83
N ARG A 23 -14.09 -17.78 12.54
CA ARG A 23 -12.86 -17.15 12.05
C ARG A 23 -12.85 -15.71 12.57
N PHE A 24 -11.82 -15.30 13.30
CA PHE A 24 -11.51 -13.89 13.46
C PHE A 24 -11.08 -13.34 12.10
N PRO A 25 -11.84 -12.42 11.46
CA PRO A 25 -11.36 -11.77 10.26
C PRO A 25 -10.67 -10.47 10.69
N ILE A 26 -9.37 -10.33 10.40
CA ILE A 26 -8.76 -9.00 10.28
C ILE A 26 -9.41 -8.37 9.04
N GLY A 27 -10.57 -7.76 9.22
CA GLY A 27 -11.27 -7.04 8.17
C GLY A 27 -10.55 -5.72 7.90
N LEU A 28 -9.61 -5.71 6.95
CA LEU A 28 -9.06 -4.47 6.42
C LEU A 28 -10.15 -3.76 5.60
N HIS A 29 -10.64 -2.65 6.13
CA HIS A 29 -11.57 -1.77 5.42
C HIS A 29 -10.88 -0.44 5.13
N THR A 30 -10.97 0.04 3.89
CA THR A 30 -10.45 1.37 3.53
C THR A 30 -11.30 2.45 4.20
N CYS A 31 -10.67 3.56 4.60
CA CYS A 31 -11.33 4.66 5.31
C CYS A 31 -12.53 5.21 4.50
N SER A 32 -12.42 5.25 3.17
CA SER A 32 -13.53 5.66 2.27
C SER A 32 -14.76 4.74 2.36
N ALA A 33 -14.56 3.43 2.59
CA ALA A 33 -15.64 2.46 2.71
C ALA A 33 -16.32 2.47 4.10
N LEU A 34 -15.72 3.12 5.10
CA LEU A 34 -16.23 3.23 6.47
C LEU A 34 -16.98 4.54 6.75
N LEU A 35 -16.94 5.52 5.83
CA LEU A 35 -17.55 6.84 6.01
C LEU A 35 -19.09 6.87 5.96
N SER A 36 -19.78 5.74 5.73
CA SER A 36 -21.23 5.70 5.85
C SER A 36 -21.67 5.66 7.32
N HIS A 37 -22.70 6.45 7.67
CA HIS A 37 -23.25 6.53 9.04
C HIS A 37 -23.59 5.14 9.62
N SER A 38 -23.98 4.18 8.78
CA SER A 38 -24.31 2.81 9.15
C SER A 38 -23.09 1.96 9.55
N ARG A 39 -21.91 2.21 8.98
CA ARG A 39 -20.69 1.41 9.24
C ARG A 39 -19.89 1.89 10.44
N ILE A 40 -19.84 3.19 10.72
CA ILE A 40 -19.24 3.73 11.95
C ILE A 40 -19.92 3.15 13.19
N ARG A 41 -21.24 2.95 13.14
CA ARG A 41 -22.02 2.31 14.22
C ARG A 41 -21.65 0.83 14.42
N ALA A 42 -21.22 0.13 13.37
CA ALA A 42 -20.81 -1.27 13.40
C ALA A 42 -19.42 -1.48 14.04
N LEU A 43 -18.57 -0.45 14.14
CA LEU A 43 -17.30 -0.52 14.87
C LEU A 43 -17.50 -0.44 16.40
N ARG A 44 -18.67 -0.01 16.87
CA ARG A 44 -18.95 0.20 18.30
C ARG A 44 -18.84 -1.07 19.17
N PRO A 45 -19.38 -2.25 18.77
CA PRO A 45 -19.32 -3.46 19.59
C PRO A 45 -17.90 -4.04 19.71
N LEU A 46 -17.09 -3.91 18.65
CA LEU A 46 -15.72 -4.43 18.61
C LEU A 46 -14.79 -3.78 19.63
N VAL A 47 -15.13 -2.58 20.13
CA VAL A 47 -14.33 -1.82 21.11
C VAL A 47 -14.77 -2.10 22.56
N HIS A 48 -15.77 -2.95 22.82
CA HIS A 48 -16.34 -3.14 24.18
C HIS A 48 -16.27 -4.56 24.75
N SER A 49 -15.73 -5.54 24.03
CA SER A 49 -15.69 -6.93 24.48
C SER A 49 -14.29 -7.51 24.35
N GLY A 50 -13.47 -7.29 25.40
CA GLY A 50 -12.22 -7.97 25.74
C GLY A 50 -11.22 -8.23 24.59
N ASP A 51 -10.15 -7.46 24.52
CA ASP A 51 -10.14 -6.24 23.71
C ASP A 51 -9.34 -6.56 22.43
N PRO A 52 -9.93 -6.52 21.22
CA PRO A 52 -9.15 -6.55 20.00
C PRO A 52 -8.41 -5.22 19.83
N VAL A 53 -7.11 -5.27 19.51
CA VAL A 53 -6.37 -4.07 19.08
C VAL A 53 -6.90 -3.64 17.71
N VAL A 54 -7.54 -2.47 17.63
CA VAL A 54 -8.02 -1.88 16.38
C VAL A 54 -7.04 -0.81 15.92
N ILE A 55 -6.47 -1.00 14.73
CA ILE A 55 -5.58 -0.02 14.08
C ILE A 55 -6.33 0.62 12.93
N LEU A 56 -6.43 1.95 12.95
CA LEU A 56 -6.92 2.73 11.82
C LEU A 56 -5.72 3.28 11.04
N ALA A 57 -5.72 3.09 9.72
CA ALA A 57 -4.67 3.60 8.85
C ALA A 57 -5.29 4.32 7.64
N GLY A 58 -4.69 5.45 7.26
CA GLY A 58 -5.14 6.26 6.14
C GLY A 58 -4.40 7.59 6.08
N TYR A 59 -4.61 8.36 5.01
CA TYR A 59 -3.94 9.65 4.83
C TYR A 59 -4.39 10.65 5.91
N PRO A 60 -3.49 11.51 6.44
CA PRO A 60 -3.79 12.40 7.56
C PRO A 60 -5.03 13.27 7.35
N ARG A 61 -5.23 13.78 6.13
CA ARG A 61 -6.41 14.60 5.80
C ARG A 61 -7.71 13.81 5.88
N GLU A 62 -7.73 12.58 5.36
CA GLU A 62 -8.90 11.71 5.37
C GLU A 62 -9.20 11.24 6.80
N MET A 63 -8.17 10.87 7.55
CA MET A 63 -8.28 10.46 8.95
C MET A 63 -8.83 11.56 9.84
N ARG A 64 -8.42 12.82 9.64
CA ARG A 64 -9.01 13.97 10.37
C ARG A 64 -10.50 14.10 10.10
N GLY A 65 -10.92 14.00 8.84
CA GLY A 65 -12.35 14.04 8.48
C GLY A 65 -13.13 12.86 9.07
N PHE A 66 -12.57 11.66 9.00
CA PHE A 66 -13.17 10.45 9.56
C PHE A 66 -13.38 10.56 11.08
N LEU A 67 -12.37 10.98 11.84
CA LEU A 67 -12.47 11.14 13.29
C LEU A 67 -13.39 12.30 13.70
N ALA A 68 -13.48 13.36 12.89
CA ALA A 68 -14.39 14.48 13.14
C ALA A 68 -15.87 14.11 12.93
N SER A 69 -16.16 13.10 12.11
CA SER A 69 -17.54 12.66 11.84
C SER A 69 -18.28 12.12 13.07
N ASN A 70 -17.55 11.65 14.08
CA ASN A 70 -18.12 11.15 15.33
C ASN A 70 -17.19 11.47 16.51
N PRO A 71 -17.52 12.46 17.36
CA PRO A 71 -16.71 12.83 18.52
C PRO A 71 -16.42 11.66 19.48
N GLY A 72 -17.35 10.70 19.59
CA GLY A 72 -17.19 9.50 20.41
C GLY A 72 -16.19 8.49 19.85
N LEU A 73 -15.90 8.55 18.54
CA LEU A 73 -14.87 7.73 17.89
C LEU A 73 -13.48 8.29 18.15
N SER A 74 -13.31 9.61 18.02
CA SER A 74 -12.02 10.28 18.28
C SER A 74 -11.46 9.98 19.68
N ARG A 75 -12.33 9.94 20.71
CA ARG A 75 -11.94 9.60 22.10
C ARG A 75 -11.44 8.17 22.29
N ARG A 76 -11.79 7.25 21.38
CA ARG A 76 -11.42 5.82 21.45
C ARG A 76 -10.08 5.51 20.76
N PHE A 77 -9.53 6.47 20.02
CA PHE A 77 -8.22 6.36 19.38
C PHE A 77 -7.27 7.45 19.91
N PRO A 78 -6.84 7.36 21.18
CA PRO A 78 -5.97 8.37 21.79
C PRO A 78 -4.53 8.31 21.26
N LEU A 79 -4.05 7.11 20.91
CA LEU A 79 -2.74 6.94 20.29
C LEU A 79 -2.80 7.31 18.81
N ARG A 80 -1.99 8.28 18.41
CA ARG A 80 -1.82 8.69 17.01
C ARG A 80 -0.35 8.55 16.66
N LEU A 81 -0.08 7.76 15.64
CA LEU A 81 1.26 7.59 15.08
C LEU A 81 1.23 8.21 13.69
N ASP A 82 2.04 9.25 13.50
CA ASP A 82 2.25 9.87 12.20
C ASP A 82 3.48 9.26 11.54
N PHE A 83 3.32 8.83 10.29
CA PHE A 83 4.40 8.28 9.48
C PHE A 83 4.79 9.34 8.43
N PRO A 84 5.91 10.04 8.59
CA PRO A 84 6.34 11.03 7.62
C PRO A 84 6.70 10.36 6.28
N ASP A 85 6.66 11.16 5.21
CA ASP A 85 7.17 10.72 3.91
C ASP A 85 8.67 10.48 3.98
N TYR A 86 9.16 9.45 3.28
CA TYR A 86 10.58 9.16 3.24
C TYR A 86 11.34 10.22 2.44
N SER A 87 12.53 10.56 2.91
CA SER A 87 13.55 11.30 2.16
C SER A 87 14.05 10.48 0.96
N ILE A 88 14.78 11.13 0.04
CA ILE A 88 15.37 10.45 -1.11
C ILE A 88 16.33 9.34 -0.65
N ASP A 89 17.15 9.61 0.35
CA ASP A 89 18.10 8.63 0.91
C ASP A 89 17.36 7.43 1.51
N GLU A 90 16.27 7.66 2.23
CA GLU A 90 15.44 6.57 2.78
C GLU A 90 14.74 5.78 1.67
N LEU A 91 14.27 6.43 0.60
CA LEU A 91 13.70 5.76 -0.56
C LEU A 91 14.76 4.93 -1.31
N ALA A 92 16.00 5.41 -1.38
CA ALA A 92 17.11 4.66 -1.96
C ALA A 92 17.43 3.42 -1.11
N LEU A 93 17.48 3.54 0.22
CA LEU A 93 17.63 2.40 1.12
C LEU A 93 16.49 1.39 1.00
N ILE A 94 15.25 1.86 0.80
CA ILE A 94 14.11 0.99 0.53
C ILE A 94 14.29 0.27 -0.81
N PHE A 95 14.75 0.96 -1.85
CA PHE A 95 15.03 0.36 -3.15
C PHE A 95 16.05 -0.78 -3.03
N GLU A 96 17.16 -0.55 -2.33
CA GLU A 96 18.18 -1.59 -2.06
C GLU A 96 17.58 -2.81 -1.38
N LYS A 97 16.76 -2.60 -0.34
CA LYS A 97 16.04 -3.69 0.36
C LYS A 97 15.05 -4.41 -0.53
N VAL A 98 14.38 -3.71 -1.45
CA VAL A 98 13.47 -4.33 -2.42
C VAL A 98 14.26 -5.21 -3.38
N VAL A 99 15.40 -4.75 -3.88
CA VAL A 99 16.29 -5.54 -4.76
C VAL A 99 16.74 -6.83 -4.06
N GLU A 100 17.26 -6.70 -2.84
CA GLU A 100 17.74 -7.83 -2.02
C GLU A 100 16.62 -8.83 -1.72
N ARG A 101 15.46 -8.35 -1.25
CA ARG A 101 14.30 -9.21 -0.93
C ARG A 101 13.80 -10.01 -2.12
N ASN A 102 14.01 -9.53 -3.34
CA ASN A 102 13.62 -10.22 -4.57
C ASN A 102 14.74 -11.11 -5.15
N GLY A 103 15.87 -11.26 -4.46
CA GLY A 103 16.97 -12.15 -4.88
C GLY A 103 17.88 -11.57 -5.97
N TYR A 104 17.89 -10.24 -6.12
CA TYR A 104 18.78 -9.54 -7.04
C TYR A 104 19.91 -8.85 -6.25
N VAL A 105 20.98 -8.50 -6.96
CA VAL A 105 22.10 -7.72 -6.44
C VAL A 105 22.29 -6.46 -7.28
N LEU A 106 22.80 -5.40 -6.65
CA LEU A 106 23.16 -4.16 -7.35
C LEU A 106 24.62 -4.22 -7.76
N ASP A 107 24.91 -3.74 -8.97
CA ASP A 107 26.27 -3.50 -9.42
C ASP A 107 26.92 -2.37 -8.62
N GLY A 108 28.25 -2.37 -8.59
CA GLY A 108 29.03 -1.34 -7.90
C GLY A 108 28.67 0.06 -8.40
N GLY A 109 28.41 0.99 -7.47
CA GLY A 109 28.15 2.40 -7.81
C GLY A 109 26.72 2.73 -8.23
N CYS A 110 25.76 1.80 -8.09
CA CYS A 110 24.34 2.09 -8.39
C CYS A 110 23.70 3.16 -7.50
N GLY A 111 24.28 3.50 -6.34
CA GLY A 111 23.71 4.48 -5.41
C GLY A 111 23.40 5.84 -6.06
N LEU A 112 24.31 6.36 -6.89
CA LEU A 112 24.09 7.61 -7.62
C LEU A 112 22.92 7.49 -8.61
N ALA A 113 22.85 6.39 -9.36
CA ALA A 113 21.77 6.15 -10.32
C ALA A 113 20.41 5.98 -9.63
N ILE A 114 20.37 5.41 -8.42
CA ILE A 114 19.14 5.28 -7.62
C ILE A 114 18.66 6.66 -7.18
N CYS A 115 19.54 7.47 -6.58
CA CYS A 115 19.19 8.82 -6.14
C CYS A 115 18.74 9.68 -7.32
N GLU A 116 19.50 9.67 -8.43
CA GLU A 116 19.14 10.39 -9.66
C GLU A 116 17.76 9.96 -10.19
N ALA A 117 17.50 8.66 -10.24
CA ALA A 117 16.22 8.13 -10.69
C ALA A 117 15.06 8.59 -9.81
N LEU A 118 15.22 8.59 -8.48
CA LEU A 118 14.20 9.03 -7.53
C LEU A 118 14.00 10.55 -7.55
N GLU A 119 15.09 11.31 -7.71
CA GLU A 119 15.07 12.77 -7.81
C GLU A 119 14.34 13.26 -9.06
N ALA A 120 14.40 12.50 -10.15
CA ALA A 120 13.73 12.81 -11.41
C ALA A 120 12.19 12.85 -11.32
N PHE A 121 11.59 12.27 -10.27
CA PHE A 121 10.15 12.34 -10.03
C PHE A 121 9.76 13.59 -9.24
N PRO A 122 8.68 14.31 -9.61
CA PRO A 122 8.22 15.46 -8.82
C PRO A 122 7.87 15.08 -7.36
N ASP A 123 8.00 16.04 -6.45
CA ASP A 123 7.64 15.90 -5.03
C ASP A 123 6.24 15.31 -4.82
N THR A 124 5.28 15.72 -5.64
CA THR A 124 3.89 15.23 -5.58
C THR A 124 3.79 13.73 -5.87
N VAL A 125 4.62 13.21 -6.78
CA VAL A 125 4.68 11.79 -7.11
C VAL A 125 5.41 11.05 -5.98
N ARG A 126 6.56 11.56 -5.52
CA ARG A 126 7.32 10.95 -4.43
C ARG A 126 6.48 10.78 -3.17
N ARG A 127 5.75 11.82 -2.74
CA ARG A 127 4.87 11.73 -1.55
C ARG A 127 3.67 10.81 -1.75
N LYS A 128 3.08 10.83 -2.96
CA LYS A 128 1.89 10.01 -3.26
C LYS A 128 2.20 8.51 -3.25
N PHE A 129 3.33 8.12 -3.83
CA PHE A 129 3.70 6.71 -3.94
C PHE A 129 4.61 6.26 -2.80
N ASN A 130 5.41 7.16 -2.23
CA ASN A 130 6.33 6.96 -1.11
C ASN A 130 7.10 5.63 -1.26
N GLY A 131 7.00 4.70 -0.30
CA GLY A 131 7.64 3.38 -0.39
C GLY A 131 7.20 2.51 -1.58
N GLY A 132 6.06 2.81 -2.21
CA GLY A 132 5.63 2.18 -3.46
C GLY A 132 6.38 2.65 -4.70
N LEU A 133 7.06 3.80 -4.65
CA LEU A 133 7.85 4.30 -5.78
C LEU A 133 9.12 3.45 -6.02
N PRO A 134 9.95 3.13 -5.00
CA PRO A 134 11.05 2.18 -5.13
C PRO A 134 10.62 0.80 -5.66
N GLU A 135 9.49 0.26 -5.19
CA GLU A 135 8.93 -1.01 -5.67
C GLU A 135 8.58 -0.96 -7.16
N ALA A 136 7.94 0.14 -7.60
CA ALA A 136 7.60 0.35 -9.00
C ALA A 136 8.86 0.52 -9.86
N LEU A 137 9.85 1.26 -9.37
CA LEU A 137 11.13 1.47 -10.05
C LEU A 137 11.88 0.14 -10.20
N PHE A 138 11.99 -0.66 -9.14
CA PHE A 138 12.65 -1.96 -9.20
C PHE A 138 12.04 -2.86 -10.26
N ARG A 139 10.70 -2.92 -10.30
CA ARG A 139 9.97 -3.74 -11.30
C ARG A 139 10.36 -3.37 -12.72
N VAL A 140 10.40 -2.08 -13.06
CA VAL A 140 10.77 -1.64 -14.41
C VAL A 140 12.27 -1.79 -14.68
N SER A 141 13.13 -1.62 -13.68
CA SER A 141 14.58 -1.88 -13.81
C SER A 141 14.87 -3.34 -14.12
N ARG A 142 14.19 -4.26 -13.42
CA ARG A 142 14.27 -5.69 -13.69
C ARG A 142 13.82 -6.06 -15.10
N ASP A 143 12.78 -5.40 -15.62
CA ASP A 143 12.37 -5.59 -17.02
C ASP A 143 13.48 -5.16 -18.00
N HIS A 144 14.25 -4.11 -17.67
CA HIS A 144 15.39 -3.66 -18.48
C HIS A 144 16.57 -4.62 -18.39
N LEU A 145 16.87 -5.13 -17.19
CA LEU A 145 17.81 -6.24 -17.01
C LEU A 145 17.44 -7.38 -17.95
N SER A 146 16.19 -7.87 -17.87
CA SER A 146 15.71 -8.98 -18.71
C SER A 146 15.86 -8.74 -20.22
N LYS A 147 15.83 -7.48 -20.69
CA LYS A 147 15.99 -7.15 -22.11
C LYS A 147 17.45 -7.11 -22.54
N ARG A 148 18.37 -6.74 -21.66
CA ARG A 148 19.81 -6.74 -21.96
C ARG A 148 20.44 -8.13 -21.81
N LEU A 149 19.79 -9.06 -21.10
CA LEU A 149 20.29 -10.43 -20.96
C LEU A 149 20.34 -11.14 -22.31
N ASN A 150 21.52 -11.65 -22.68
CA ASN A 150 21.69 -12.58 -23.80
C ASN A 150 21.79 -14.02 -23.27
N VAL A 151 20.69 -14.77 -23.37
CA VAL A 151 20.50 -16.10 -22.74
C VAL A 151 21.57 -17.14 -23.15
N VAL A 152 22.29 -16.92 -24.25
CA VAL A 152 23.23 -17.91 -24.81
C VAL A 152 24.62 -17.86 -24.16
N LEU A 153 25.03 -16.76 -23.52
CA LEU A 153 26.44 -16.54 -23.12
C LEU A 153 26.65 -16.13 -21.65
N MET A 154 25.61 -16.12 -20.81
CA MET A 154 25.69 -15.45 -19.51
C MET A 154 25.99 -16.37 -18.33
N ASP A 155 26.80 -15.84 -17.42
CA ASP A 155 26.96 -16.35 -16.06
C ASP A 155 25.70 -16.08 -15.23
N ALA A 156 25.37 -16.99 -14.33
CA ALA A 156 24.21 -16.90 -13.43
C ALA A 156 24.24 -15.62 -12.58
N THR A 157 25.44 -15.15 -12.23
CA THR A 157 25.64 -13.91 -11.47
C THR A 157 25.13 -12.68 -12.23
N GLU A 158 25.38 -12.61 -13.54
CA GLU A 158 24.99 -11.44 -14.32
C GLU A 158 23.47 -11.40 -14.56
N ALA A 159 22.80 -12.56 -14.57
CA ALA A 159 21.34 -12.66 -14.72
C ALA A 159 20.56 -12.07 -13.53
N VAL A 160 21.21 -11.88 -12.38
CA VAL A 160 20.62 -11.32 -11.16
C VAL A 160 21.23 -9.98 -10.76
N THR A 161 22.14 -9.44 -11.56
CA THR A 161 22.82 -8.16 -11.28
C THR A 161 22.15 -7.01 -12.00
N ILE A 162 21.51 -6.11 -11.24
CA ILE A 162 20.91 -4.87 -11.74
C ILE A 162 21.98 -3.79 -11.80
N LYS A 163 22.16 -3.18 -12.98
CA LYS A 163 23.14 -2.10 -13.21
C LYS A 163 22.46 -0.74 -13.16
N GLY A 164 23.26 0.32 -13.00
CA GLY A 164 22.76 1.71 -13.03
C GLY A 164 21.99 2.06 -14.31
N GLU A 165 22.41 1.52 -15.45
CA GLU A 165 21.71 1.68 -16.74
C GLU A 165 20.29 1.11 -16.73
N ASP A 166 20.06 -0.03 -16.06
CA ASP A 166 18.75 -0.66 -15.92
C ASP A 166 17.82 0.24 -15.07
N ILE A 167 18.39 0.89 -14.05
CA ILE A 167 17.68 1.81 -13.15
C ILE A 167 17.25 3.08 -13.88
N LEU A 168 18.19 3.72 -14.58
CA LEU A 168 17.92 4.96 -15.32
C LEU A 168 16.94 4.72 -16.49
N ALA A 169 17.10 3.62 -17.22
CA ALA A 169 16.16 3.25 -18.28
C ALA A 169 14.76 2.92 -17.71
N GLY A 170 14.71 2.20 -16.58
CA GLY A 170 13.49 1.96 -15.83
C GLY A 170 12.78 3.25 -15.41
N MET A 171 13.51 4.22 -14.86
CA MET A 171 12.98 5.53 -14.48
C MET A 171 12.34 6.25 -15.67
N GLN A 172 13.02 6.28 -16.82
CA GLN A 172 12.48 6.92 -18.03
C GLN A 172 11.16 6.28 -18.45
N ARG A 173 11.09 4.95 -18.47
CA ARG A 173 9.86 4.20 -18.77
C ARG A 173 8.74 4.49 -17.77
N LEU A 174 9.05 4.49 -16.48
CA LEU A 174 8.07 4.72 -15.42
C LEU A 174 7.47 6.12 -15.49
N ARG A 175 8.29 7.13 -15.81
CA ARG A 175 7.83 8.52 -16.02
C ARG A 175 6.87 8.63 -17.21
N GLN A 176 7.14 7.91 -18.31
CA GLN A 176 6.24 7.89 -19.46
C GLN A 176 4.87 7.31 -19.08
N THR A 177 4.85 6.15 -18.41
CA THR A 177 3.60 5.51 -17.97
C THR A 177 2.80 6.39 -17.00
N MET A 178 3.46 7.01 -16.02
CA MET A 178 2.78 7.92 -15.08
C MET A 178 2.30 9.22 -15.75
N GLY A 179 3.00 9.70 -16.77
CA GLY A 179 2.59 10.88 -17.54
C GLY A 179 1.36 10.64 -18.41
N GLU A 180 1.21 9.43 -18.96
CA GLU A 180 0.06 9.03 -19.78
C GLU A 180 -1.24 8.89 -18.97
N GLU A 181 -1.16 8.38 -17.73
CA GLU A 181 -2.33 8.28 -16.83
C GLU A 181 -2.97 9.65 -16.53
N THR A 182 -2.15 10.70 -16.40
CA THR A 182 -2.63 12.09 -16.24
C THR A 182 -3.40 12.61 -17.45
N LYS A 183 -3.00 12.23 -18.68
CA LYS A 183 -3.69 12.63 -19.93
C LYS A 183 -4.96 11.80 -20.18
N GLY A 184 -4.94 10.51 -19.86
CA GLY A 184 -6.12 9.63 -19.99
C GLY A 184 -7.29 10.06 -19.10
N ARG A 185 -7.00 10.51 -17.87
CA ARG A 185 -8.03 10.95 -16.91
C ARG A 185 -8.67 12.30 -17.28
N SER A 186 -7.94 13.18 -17.96
CA SER A 186 -8.51 14.42 -18.52
C SER A 186 -9.49 14.18 -19.67
N ASN A 187 -9.28 13.15 -20.48
CA ASN A 187 -10.21 12.79 -21.57
C ASN A 187 -11.48 12.12 -21.04
N GLN A 188 -11.38 11.32 -19.98
CA GLN A 188 -12.54 10.67 -19.36
C GLN A 188 -13.43 11.66 -18.60
N THR A 189 -12.83 12.66 -17.93
CA THR A 189 -13.58 13.72 -17.22
C THR A 189 -14.34 14.66 -18.18
N ARG A 190 -13.85 14.83 -19.42
CA ARG A 190 -14.59 15.55 -20.48
C ARG A 190 -15.79 14.74 -20.99
N GLN A 191 -15.67 13.42 -21.14
CA GLN A 191 -16.80 12.59 -21.59
C GLN A 191 -17.91 12.46 -20.54
N THR A 192 -17.59 12.39 -19.25
CA THR A 192 -18.62 12.31 -18.19
C THR A 192 -19.42 13.60 -18.03
N ASN A 193 -18.87 14.77 -18.38
CA ASN A 193 -19.58 16.05 -18.31
C ASN A 193 -20.43 16.38 -19.56
N VAL A 194 -20.24 15.66 -20.68
CA VAL A 194 -21.03 15.86 -21.91
C VAL A 194 -22.32 15.03 -21.92
N VAL A 195 -22.37 13.91 -21.18
CA VAL A 195 -23.52 12.98 -21.23
C VAL A 195 -24.69 13.36 -20.29
N GLN A 196 -24.54 14.35 -19.40
CA GLN A 196 -25.62 14.72 -18.46
C GLN A 196 -26.48 15.95 -18.85
N ARG A 197 -26.42 16.42 -20.10
CA ARG A 197 -27.27 17.54 -20.57
C ARG A 197 -28.07 17.20 -21.83
N THR A 198 -28.96 16.22 -21.77
CA THR A 198 -30.13 16.20 -22.66
C THR A 198 -31.39 15.63 -21.96
N ASN A 199 -32.43 16.46 -22.00
CA ASN A 199 -33.87 16.15 -22.02
C ASN A 199 -34.59 15.77 -20.71
N GLY A 200 -35.10 16.80 -20.03
CA GLY A 200 -36.36 16.69 -19.26
C GLY A 200 -37.53 17.31 -20.06
N PRO A 201 -38.74 16.73 -20.04
CA PRO A 201 -39.86 17.19 -20.86
C PRO A 201 -40.47 18.48 -20.30
N LYS A 202 -40.83 19.42 -21.20
CA LYS A 202 -41.62 20.62 -20.87
C LYS A 202 -43.07 20.22 -20.58
N PRO A 203 -43.69 20.62 -19.44
CA PRO A 203 -45.13 20.52 -19.29
C PRO A 203 -45.80 21.65 -20.08
N GLY A 204 -46.78 21.28 -20.90
CA GLY A 204 -47.62 22.22 -21.63
C GLY A 204 -48.57 22.96 -20.69
N GLY A 205 -48.53 24.29 -20.72
CA GLY A 205 -49.56 25.15 -20.15
C GLY A 205 -50.57 25.49 -21.24
N GLY A 206 -51.79 24.97 -21.09
CA GLY A 206 -52.96 25.41 -21.87
C GLY A 206 -53.37 26.82 -21.47
N GLN A 207 -53.70 27.63 -22.47
CA GLN A 207 -54.36 28.92 -22.33
C GLN A 207 -55.88 28.69 -22.18
N SER A 208 -56.49 29.60 -21.40
CA SER A 208 -57.84 30.16 -21.51
C SER A 208 -59.05 29.24 -21.71
#